data_AF-A0A924EU76-F1
#
_entry.id   AF-A0A924EU76-F1
#
_cell.length_a   1.000
_cell.length_b   1.000
_cell.length_c   1.000
_cell.angle_alpha   90.00
_cell.angle_beta   90.00
_cell.angle_gamma   90.00
#
_symmetry.space_group_name_H-M   'P 1'
#
loop_
_entity.id
_entity.type
_entity.pdbx_description
1 polymer ?
#
loop_
_entity_poly.entity_id
_entity_poly.type
_entity_poly.pdbx_seq_one_letter_code
_entity_poly.pdbx_strand_id
1 'polypeptide(L)'
;MPKWIWNGAVHEFIEAARLRIIPNPNLGTDEVQIEMFERGSRERPGLVTVRQLAGPPMSRANYDPLHVAETEAGSTQYLSDDNHEAMQRRLGRVQDSAAKGAAAGFIAPGLAFHQLQTMVADPAMSAETVQTIVDDIRDLRFDTTGESAFPTSGVHFIRRHPALLHRSKIPAVLLRIARDVKLQQADLNDIKNASAKGEVVFAASGGLGDGFALLDAYLTPLLGALTPHVWAIPATRRSGTIIYTLGIAISGVAGEALEPLQLLPSRGALAPTPSPKLSPNASAAAITWWVRRLDKALSVVSDPALFSDANGHYVPSHHQHAILSLEQVFRRIGSIQRSHRDGDARQVLLFTVLDTLERLTDRRLVDLCTHSFATQTLKRVRKAMNAEAKEVLLPA
;
A
#
# COMPACT_ATOMS: atom_id res chain seq x y z
N MET A 1 14.83 -25.10 -8.38
CA MET A 1 13.49 -24.60 -8.81
C MET A 1 12.84 -25.67 -9.67
N PRO A 2 11.57 -26.06 -9.45
CA PRO A 2 10.93 -27.09 -10.27
C PRO A 2 10.88 -26.67 -11.75
N LYS A 3 11.30 -27.54 -12.66
CA LYS A 3 11.39 -27.22 -14.09
C LYS A 3 10.05 -26.83 -14.72
N TRP A 4 8.93 -27.33 -14.19
CA TRP A 4 7.59 -27.04 -14.68
C TRP A 4 7.05 -25.67 -14.26
N ILE A 5 7.71 -24.96 -13.32
CA ILE A 5 7.25 -23.62 -12.91
C ILE A 5 7.26 -22.70 -14.13
N TRP A 6 6.26 -21.82 -14.21
CA TRP A 6 6.15 -20.85 -15.31
C TRP A 6 6.16 -21.52 -16.70
N ASN A 7 5.42 -22.63 -16.85
CA ASN A 7 5.32 -23.40 -18.09
C ASN A 7 6.66 -23.91 -18.66
N GLY A 8 7.65 -24.18 -17.80
CA GLY A 8 8.99 -24.58 -18.27
C GLY A 8 9.99 -23.43 -18.33
N ALA A 9 9.51 -22.18 -18.30
CA ALA A 9 10.32 -21.00 -18.55
C ALA A 9 10.81 -20.34 -17.24
N VAL A 10 11.59 -21.10 -16.46
CA VAL A 10 12.22 -20.62 -15.21
C VAL A 10 13.01 -19.32 -15.43
N HIS A 11 13.68 -19.19 -16.58
CA HIS A 11 14.48 -18.01 -16.92
C HIS A 11 13.61 -16.76 -17.10
N GLU A 12 12.46 -16.89 -17.77
CA GLU A 12 11.50 -15.79 -17.93
C GLU A 12 10.92 -15.35 -16.58
N PHE A 13 10.64 -16.29 -15.67
CA PHE A 13 10.21 -15.96 -14.32
C PHE A 13 11.28 -15.14 -13.57
N ILE A 14 12.55 -15.57 -13.64
CA ILE A 14 13.66 -14.89 -12.98
C ILE A 14 13.81 -13.46 -13.54
N GLU A 15 13.73 -13.29 -14.86
CA GLU A 15 13.76 -11.98 -15.51
C GLU A 15 12.56 -11.11 -15.11
N ALA A 16 11.34 -11.64 -15.13
CA ALA A 16 10.13 -10.94 -14.71
C ALA A 16 10.18 -10.53 -13.23
N ALA A 17 10.83 -11.33 -12.39
CA ALA A 17 11.14 -11.02 -11.00
C ALA A 17 12.31 -10.03 -10.85
N ARG A 18 12.91 -9.55 -11.94
CA ARG A 18 14.13 -8.72 -11.96
C ARG A 18 15.25 -9.33 -11.11
N LEU A 19 15.48 -10.61 -11.30
CA LEU A 19 16.59 -11.36 -10.73
C LEU A 19 17.56 -11.70 -11.87
N ARG A 20 18.82 -11.96 -11.54
CA ARG A 20 19.85 -12.38 -12.50
C ARG A 20 20.36 -13.75 -12.10
N ILE A 21 20.52 -14.63 -13.09
CA ILE A 21 21.18 -15.93 -12.91
C ILE A 21 22.68 -15.70 -12.90
N ILE A 22 23.35 -16.23 -11.88
CA ILE A 22 24.81 -16.28 -11.81
C ILE A 22 25.24 -17.68 -12.25
N PRO A 23 26.10 -17.81 -13.28
CA PRO A 23 26.68 -19.10 -13.64
C PRO A 23 27.48 -19.66 -12.47
N ASN A 24 27.15 -20.89 -12.05
CA ASN A 24 27.92 -21.60 -11.04
C ASN A 24 28.06 -23.07 -11.46
N PRO A 25 29.27 -23.54 -11.80
CA PRO A 25 29.50 -24.89 -12.32
C PRO A 25 29.35 -25.97 -11.24
N ASN A 26 29.28 -25.60 -9.96
CA ASN A 26 29.18 -26.54 -8.85
C ASN A 26 27.73 -26.85 -8.44
N LEU A 27 26.74 -26.25 -9.12
CA LEU A 27 25.32 -26.46 -8.82
C LEU A 27 24.77 -27.70 -9.53
N GLY A 28 23.79 -28.34 -8.88
CA GLY A 28 23.01 -29.41 -9.49
C GLY A 28 22.17 -28.90 -10.69
N THR A 29 21.68 -29.84 -11.51
CA THR A 29 20.92 -29.54 -12.74
C THR A 29 19.55 -28.87 -12.51
N ASP A 30 19.07 -28.82 -11.27
CA ASP A 30 17.81 -28.16 -10.85
C ASP A 30 18.03 -26.96 -9.92
N GLU A 31 19.28 -26.59 -9.70
CA GLU A 31 19.69 -25.48 -8.85
C GLU A 31 20.07 -24.27 -9.68
N VAL A 32 19.74 -23.08 -9.17
CA VAL A 32 20.03 -21.83 -9.85
C VAL A 32 20.56 -20.86 -8.79
N GLN A 33 21.76 -20.33 -9.01
CA GLN A 33 22.25 -19.21 -8.22
C GLN A 33 21.67 -17.93 -8.80
N ILE A 34 21.09 -17.11 -7.92
CA ILE A 34 20.46 -15.85 -8.29
C ILE A 34 21.08 -14.69 -7.53
N GLU A 35 21.02 -13.51 -8.13
CA GLU A 35 21.21 -12.24 -7.45
C GLU A 35 20.13 -11.23 -7.84
N MET A 36 19.99 -10.18 -7.04
CA MET A 36 19.12 -9.06 -7.38
C MET A 36 19.72 -8.25 -8.51
N PHE A 37 18.90 -7.91 -9.50
CA PHE A 37 19.29 -7.04 -10.60
C PHE A 37 19.92 -5.74 -10.12
N GLU A 38 19.36 -5.15 -9.07
CA GLU A 38 19.81 -3.89 -8.46
C GLU A 38 21.23 -3.98 -7.88
N ARG A 39 21.65 -5.15 -7.38
CA ARG A 39 23.02 -5.35 -6.88
C ARG A 39 24.02 -5.40 -8.04
N GLY A 40 23.64 -6.04 -9.15
CA GLY A 40 24.47 -6.14 -10.35
C GLY A 40 24.54 -4.84 -11.15
N SER A 41 23.46 -4.06 -11.23
CA SER A 41 23.35 -2.87 -12.08
C SER A 41 23.62 -1.53 -11.38
N ARG A 42 23.66 -1.49 -10.04
CA ARG A 42 23.72 -0.26 -9.21
C ARG A 42 22.55 0.72 -9.46
N GLU A 43 21.47 0.25 -10.07
CA GLU A 43 20.26 1.05 -10.27
C GLU A 43 19.39 1.09 -9.01
N ARG A 44 18.44 2.04 -8.98
CA ARG A 44 17.41 2.05 -7.94
C ARG A 44 16.43 0.88 -8.15
N PRO A 45 15.86 0.31 -7.08
CA PRO A 45 14.90 -0.79 -7.22
C PRO A 45 13.71 -0.43 -8.09
N GLY A 46 13.00 0.67 -7.81
CA GLY A 46 11.85 1.06 -8.63
C GLY A 46 10.71 0.03 -8.60
N LEU A 47 10.61 -0.74 -7.51
CA LEU A 47 9.52 -1.66 -7.23
C LEU A 47 8.24 -0.93 -6.84
N VAL A 48 8.37 0.25 -6.23
CA VAL A 48 7.26 1.17 -5.99
C VAL A 48 7.67 2.55 -6.48
N THR A 49 6.80 3.17 -7.26
CA THR A 49 7.04 4.47 -7.87
C THR A 49 5.83 5.37 -7.68
N VAL A 50 6.09 6.68 -7.62
CA VAL A 50 5.04 7.70 -7.58
C VAL A 50 5.19 8.64 -8.77
N ARG A 51 4.04 9.01 -9.33
CA ARG A 51 3.89 10.11 -10.29
C ARG A 51 2.87 11.08 -9.75
N GLN A 52 3.18 12.37 -9.73
CA GLN A 52 2.15 13.37 -9.51
C GLN A 52 1.43 13.60 -10.84
N LEU A 53 0.10 13.52 -10.83
CA LEU A 53 -0.74 13.74 -12.00
C LEU A 53 -1.24 15.18 -12.06
N ALA A 54 -1.55 15.77 -10.90
CA ALA A 54 -1.99 17.16 -10.77
C ALA A 54 -1.62 17.76 -9.40
N GLY A 55 -1.56 19.09 -9.30
CA GLY A 55 -1.37 19.83 -8.05
C GLY A 55 -0.13 20.74 -8.05
N PRO A 56 0.07 21.55 -7.00
CA PRO A 56 1.26 22.39 -6.82
C PRO A 56 2.43 21.49 -6.41
N PRO A 57 3.26 21.05 -7.38
CA PRO A 57 4.21 21.93 -8.06
C PRO A 57 4.16 21.86 -9.60
N MET A 58 3.12 21.26 -10.19
CA MET A 58 3.01 21.08 -11.64
C MET A 58 2.39 22.31 -12.31
N SER A 59 2.95 22.73 -13.44
CA SER A 59 2.38 23.79 -14.28
C SER A 59 1.17 23.31 -15.10
N ARG A 60 1.14 22.03 -15.47
CA ARG A 60 0.06 21.38 -16.19
C ARG A 60 -0.15 19.97 -15.66
N ALA A 61 -1.40 19.56 -15.51
CA ALA A 61 -1.74 18.19 -15.17
C ALA A 61 -1.32 17.22 -16.29
N ASN A 62 -0.88 16.02 -15.91
CA ASN A 62 -0.50 14.95 -16.83
C ASN A 62 -1.07 13.62 -16.33
N TYR A 63 -2.10 13.13 -17.02
CA TYR A 63 -2.77 11.88 -16.71
C TYR A 63 -2.32 10.70 -17.60
N ASP A 64 -1.43 10.93 -18.58
CA ASP A 64 -0.94 9.89 -19.49
C ASP A 64 -0.32 8.69 -18.77
N PRO A 65 0.48 8.85 -17.68
CA PRO A 65 1.04 7.71 -16.96
C PRO A 65 -0.02 6.78 -16.36
N LEU A 66 -1.19 7.31 -16.01
CA LEU A 66 -2.31 6.51 -15.51
C LEU A 66 -2.98 5.77 -16.68
N HIS A 67 -3.25 6.45 -17.79
CA HIS A 67 -3.87 5.83 -18.97
C HIS A 67 -3.04 4.66 -19.52
N VAL A 68 -1.71 4.82 -19.59
CA VAL A 68 -0.80 3.73 -20.00
C VAL A 68 -0.89 2.55 -19.03
N ALA A 69 -0.86 2.82 -17.72
CA ALA A 69 -0.89 1.76 -16.71
C ALA A 69 -2.24 1.02 -16.65
N GLU A 70 -3.36 1.71 -16.88
CA GLU A 70 -4.69 1.11 -16.96
C GLU A 70 -4.85 0.25 -18.22
N THR A 71 -4.33 0.69 -19.36
CA THR A 71 -4.31 -0.10 -20.60
C THR A 71 -3.51 -1.40 -20.43
N GLU A 72 -2.33 -1.31 -19.82
CA GLU A 72 -1.52 -2.49 -19.48
C GLU A 72 -2.26 -3.44 -18.53
N ALA A 73 -2.96 -2.91 -17.52
CA ALA A 73 -3.70 -3.70 -16.53
C ALA A 73 -5.01 -4.30 -17.06
N GLY A 74 -5.70 -3.62 -17.97
CA GLY A 74 -7.00 -4.01 -18.54
C GLY A 74 -6.94 -5.25 -19.43
N SER A 75 -5.75 -5.60 -19.94
CA SER A 75 -5.48 -6.81 -20.72
C SER A 75 -5.74 -8.13 -19.98
N THR A 76 -6.00 -8.09 -18.67
CA THR A 76 -6.24 -9.26 -17.83
C THR A 76 -7.57 -9.14 -17.09
N GLN A 77 -8.70 -9.37 -17.78
CA GLN A 77 -10.04 -9.35 -17.16
C GLN A 77 -10.22 -10.50 -16.15
N TYR A 78 -10.74 -10.20 -14.95
CA TYR A 78 -11.12 -11.20 -13.94
C TYR A 78 -12.38 -10.84 -13.15
N LEU A 79 -12.99 -9.67 -13.37
CA LEU A 79 -14.28 -9.39 -12.74
C LEU A 79 -15.34 -10.10 -13.57
N SER A 80 -15.98 -11.12 -12.98
CA SER A 80 -17.21 -11.69 -13.50
C SER A 80 -18.30 -10.60 -13.55
N ASP A 81 -19.24 -10.73 -14.48
CA ASP A 81 -20.34 -9.79 -14.69
C ASP A 81 -21.13 -9.52 -13.39
N ASP A 82 -21.30 -10.54 -12.54
CA ASP A 82 -21.96 -10.43 -11.23
C ASP A 82 -21.31 -9.40 -10.28
N ASN A 83 -19.98 -9.28 -10.32
CA ASN A 83 -19.26 -8.31 -9.50
C ASN A 83 -19.45 -6.88 -10.00
N HIS A 84 -19.66 -6.70 -11.31
CA HIS A 84 -19.91 -5.39 -11.89
C HIS A 84 -21.26 -4.82 -11.43
N GLU A 85 -22.34 -5.61 -11.49
CA GLU A 85 -23.67 -5.17 -11.04
C GLU A 85 -23.72 -4.86 -9.55
N ALA A 86 -23.09 -5.69 -8.71
CA ALA A 86 -23.03 -5.46 -7.26
C ALA A 86 -22.30 -4.14 -6.95
N MET A 87 -21.26 -3.83 -7.72
CA MET A 87 -20.48 -2.62 -7.58
C MET A 87 -21.25 -1.37 -8.04
N GLN A 88 -21.98 -1.45 -9.16
CA GLN A 88 -22.85 -0.36 -9.62
C GLN A 88 -23.96 -0.04 -8.63
N ARG A 89 -24.60 -1.06 -8.05
CA ARG A 89 -25.58 -0.88 -6.95
C ARG A 89 -24.97 -0.21 -5.73
N ARG A 90 -23.72 -0.54 -5.40
CA ARG A 90 -22.99 0.13 -4.31
C ARG A 90 -22.73 1.60 -4.64
N LEU A 91 -22.33 1.91 -5.88
CA LEU A 91 -22.08 3.27 -6.32
C LEU A 91 -23.33 4.15 -6.18
N GLY A 92 -24.50 3.68 -6.64
CA GLY A 92 -25.77 4.40 -6.49
C GLY A 92 -26.13 4.70 -5.03
N ARG A 93 -25.96 3.74 -4.12
CA ARG A 93 -26.22 3.95 -2.68
C ARG A 93 -25.28 5.00 -2.07
N VAL A 94 -24.01 5.01 -2.45
CA VAL A 94 -23.06 6.00 -1.94
C VAL A 94 -23.30 7.37 -2.55
N GLN A 95 -23.75 7.44 -3.80
CA GLN A 95 -24.20 8.69 -4.41
C GLN A 95 -25.37 9.33 -3.65
N ASP A 96 -26.40 8.54 -3.32
CA ASP A 96 -27.54 9.02 -2.51
C ASP A 96 -27.08 9.49 -1.13
N SER A 97 -26.14 8.76 -0.52
CA SER A 97 -25.55 9.14 0.77
C SER A 97 -24.69 10.41 0.65
N ALA A 98 -24.01 10.62 -0.47
CA ALA A 98 -23.23 11.82 -0.75
C ALA A 98 -24.14 13.04 -0.89
N ALA A 99 -25.23 12.93 -1.64
CA ALA A 99 -26.23 14.00 -1.77
C ALA A 99 -26.84 14.38 -0.41
N LYS A 100 -27.22 13.40 0.40
CA LYS A 100 -27.74 13.62 1.77
C LYS A 100 -26.68 14.22 2.69
N GLY A 101 -25.44 13.72 2.61
CA GLY A 101 -24.31 14.21 3.40
C GLY A 101 -23.99 15.67 3.09
N ALA A 102 -23.94 16.03 1.81
CA ALA A 102 -23.71 17.41 1.37
C ALA A 102 -24.80 18.37 1.90
N ALA A 103 -26.07 17.98 1.83
CA ALA A 103 -27.18 18.76 2.40
C ALA A 103 -27.06 18.96 3.92
N ALA A 104 -26.37 18.06 4.62
CA ALA A 104 -26.11 18.13 6.06
C ALA A 104 -24.71 18.71 6.40
N GLY A 105 -23.96 19.21 5.42
CA GLY A 105 -22.62 19.77 5.62
C GLY A 105 -21.51 18.74 5.87
N PHE A 106 -21.75 17.45 5.62
CA PHE A 106 -20.75 16.39 5.78
C PHE A 106 -20.01 16.11 4.47
N ILE A 107 -18.68 16.26 4.49
CA ILE A 107 -17.83 16.02 3.33
C ILE A 107 -17.48 14.54 3.11
N ALA A 108 -17.44 13.74 4.19
CA ALA A 108 -16.95 12.37 4.13
C ALA A 108 -17.72 11.46 3.14
N PRO A 109 -19.06 11.51 3.05
CA PRO A 109 -19.81 10.77 2.03
C PRO A 109 -19.42 11.15 0.59
N GLY A 110 -19.16 12.43 0.31
CA GLY A 110 -18.70 12.88 -1.02
C GLY A 110 -17.31 12.35 -1.37
N LEU A 111 -16.37 12.38 -0.41
CA LEU A 111 -15.04 11.81 -0.59
C LEU A 111 -15.09 10.28 -0.82
N ALA A 112 -15.97 9.57 -0.10
CA ALA A 112 -16.20 8.14 -0.28
C ALA A 112 -16.83 7.82 -1.66
N PHE A 113 -17.72 8.69 -2.15
CA PHE A 113 -18.28 8.59 -3.48
C PHE A 113 -17.19 8.71 -4.55
N HIS A 114 -16.35 9.75 -4.48
CA HIS A 114 -15.22 9.92 -5.39
C HIS A 114 -14.25 8.74 -5.33
N GLN A 115 -13.93 8.23 -4.14
CA GLN A 115 -13.11 7.03 -3.99
C GLN A 115 -13.70 5.84 -4.77
N LEU A 116 -15.01 5.58 -4.62
CA LEU A 116 -15.68 4.50 -5.32
C LEU A 116 -15.77 4.74 -6.82
N GLN A 117 -16.11 5.94 -7.28
CA GLN A 117 -16.11 6.28 -8.71
C GLN A 117 -14.76 5.93 -9.34
N THR A 118 -13.66 6.32 -8.71
CA THR A 118 -12.32 5.99 -9.19
C THR A 118 -12.01 4.51 -9.13
N MET A 119 -12.51 3.75 -8.15
CA MET A 119 -12.25 2.31 -8.07
C MET A 119 -12.99 1.51 -9.15
N VAL A 120 -14.14 2.00 -9.61
CA VAL A 120 -15.05 1.26 -10.49
C VAL A 120 -15.07 1.78 -11.92
N ALA A 121 -14.42 2.92 -12.18
CA ALA A 121 -14.30 3.48 -13.52
C ALA A 121 -13.70 2.47 -14.50
N ASP A 122 -14.21 2.48 -15.73
CA ASP A 122 -13.62 1.74 -16.83
C ASP A 122 -12.13 2.12 -16.98
N PRO A 123 -11.19 1.16 -17.17
CA PRO A 123 -9.80 1.46 -17.44
C PRO A 123 -9.58 2.54 -18.52
N ALA A 124 -10.39 2.54 -19.59
CA ALA A 124 -10.31 3.53 -20.66
C ALA A 124 -10.71 4.95 -20.20
N MET A 125 -11.66 5.04 -19.27
CA MET A 125 -12.20 6.31 -18.74
C MET A 125 -11.54 6.77 -17.44
N SER A 126 -10.56 6.02 -16.93
CA SER A 126 -9.99 6.25 -15.60
C SER A 126 -9.26 7.59 -15.50
N ALA A 127 -8.53 8.00 -16.55
CA ALA A 127 -7.85 9.29 -16.57
C ALA A 127 -8.83 10.46 -16.51
N GLU A 128 -9.89 10.40 -17.32
CA GLU A 128 -10.96 11.40 -17.33
C GLU A 128 -11.69 11.45 -15.99
N THR A 129 -12.06 10.28 -15.44
CA THR A 129 -12.71 10.19 -14.13
C THR A 129 -11.88 10.82 -13.02
N VAL A 130 -10.57 10.53 -13.01
CA VAL A 130 -9.65 11.13 -12.03
C VAL A 130 -9.58 12.64 -12.21
N GLN A 131 -9.53 13.14 -13.45
CA GLN A 131 -9.52 14.57 -13.72
C GLN A 131 -10.80 15.24 -13.21
N THR A 132 -11.98 14.70 -13.53
CA THR A 132 -13.28 15.22 -13.04
C THR A 132 -13.30 15.32 -11.53
N ILE A 133 -12.86 14.27 -10.82
CA ILE A 133 -12.85 14.25 -9.36
C ILE A 133 -11.91 15.31 -8.77
N VAL A 134 -10.77 15.57 -9.44
CA VAL A 134 -9.87 16.64 -9.00
C VAL A 134 -10.51 18.01 -9.13
N ASP A 135 -11.17 18.23 -10.26
CA ASP A 135 -11.86 19.49 -10.53
C ASP A 135 -13.02 19.67 -9.54
N ASP A 136 -13.81 18.62 -9.26
CA ASP A 136 -14.86 18.60 -8.24
C ASP A 136 -14.31 18.98 -6.85
N ILE A 137 -13.21 18.36 -6.41
CA ILE A 137 -12.57 18.67 -5.11
C ILE A 137 -12.09 20.12 -5.08
N ARG A 138 -11.54 20.63 -6.19
CA ARG A 138 -11.06 22.01 -6.29
C ARG A 138 -12.18 23.02 -6.29
N ASP A 139 -13.34 22.66 -6.82
CA ASP A 139 -14.52 23.53 -6.94
C ASP A 139 -15.33 23.64 -5.65
N LEU A 140 -15.05 22.80 -4.65
CA LEU A 140 -15.60 22.99 -3.31
C LEU A 140 -15.22 24.38 -2.76
N ARG A 141 -16.23 25.10 -2.26
CA ARG A 141 -16.11 26.44 -1.67
C ARG A 141 -16.66 26.42 -0.25
N PHE A 142 -16.14 27.28 0.62
CA PHE A 142 -16.76 27.54 1.91
C PHE A 142 -17.99 28.44 1.73
N ASP A 143 -19.15 28.02 2.23
CA ASP A 143 -20.41 28.78 2.12
C ASP A 143 -20.31 30.21 2.69
N THR A 144 -19.47 30.39 3.71
CA THR A 144 -19.34 31.67 4.43
C THR A 144 -18.42 32.68 3.75
N THR A 145 -17.38 32.23 3.04
CA THR A 145 -16.35 33.11 2.46
C THR A 145 -16.29 33.06 0.94
N GLY A 146 -16.87 32.04 0.31
CA GLY A 146 -16.73 31.79 -1.13
C GLY A 146 -15.30 31.41 -1.56
N GLU A 147 -14.38 31.20 -0.62
CA GLU A 147 -13.02 30.77 -0.91
C GLU A 147 -12.97 29.28 -1.23
N SER A 148 -11.99 28.85 -2.04
CA SER A 148 -11.75 27.42 -2.30
C SER A 148 -11.43 26.69 -1.00
N ALA A 149 -12.15 25.59 -0.75
CA ALA A 149 -11.93 24.73 0.40
C ALA A 149 -10.58 23.99 0.31
N PHE A 150 -10.13 23.68 -0.91
CA PHE A 150 -8.96 22.84 -1.17
C PHE A 150 -8.05 23.45 -2.25
N PRO A 151 -7.47 24.65 -2.03
CA PRO A 151 -6.77 25.42 -3.06
C PRO A 151 -5.48 24.76 -3.54
N THR A 152 -4.90 23.87 -2.73
CA THR A 152 -3.63 23.18 -2.99
C THR A 152 -3.81 21.69 -3.23
N SER A 153 -5.03 21.26 -3.57
CA SER A 153 -5.33 19.86 -3.86
C SER A 153 -4.58 19.32 -5.08
N GLY A 154 -4.32 18.02 -5.04
CA GLY A 154 -3.51 17.34 -6.04
C GLY A 154 -3.79 15.84 -6.09
N VAL A 155 -3.21 15.19 -7.10
CA VAL A 155 -3.36 13.74 -7.31
C VAL A 155 -2.03 13.09 -7.59
N HIS A 156 -1.84 11.92 -6.98
CA HIS A 156 -0.64 11.12 -7.08
C HIS A 156 -1.00 9.69 -7.47
N PHE A 157 -0.21 9.10 -8.35
CA PHE A 157 -0.34 7.73 -8.79
C PHE A 157 0.78 6.85 -8.25
N ILE A 158 0.34 5.97 -7.35
CA ILE A 158 0.88 4.79 -6.68
C ILE A 158 1.22 3.55 -7.49
N ARG A 159 2.28 3.50 -8.31
CA ARG A 159 2.49 2.31 -9.17
C ARG A 159 3.47 1.30 -8.56
N ARG A 160 3.05 0.05 -8.52
CA ARG A 160 3.88 -1.12 -8.21
C ARG A 160 4.47 -1.73 -9.48
N HIS A 161 5.73 -2.14 -9.44
CA HIS A 161 6.34 -2.95 -10.48
C HIS A 161 5.91 -4.43 -10.40
N PRO A 162 5.59 -5.11 -11.51
CA PRO A 162 5.24 -6.54 -11.55
C PRO A 162 6.21 -7.45 -10.78
N ALA A 163 7.51 -7.22 -10.93
CA ALA A 163 8.57 -7.92 -10.18
C ALA A 163 8.31 -8.06 -8.67
N LEU A 164 7.72 -7.06 -8.01
CA LEU A 164 7.42 -7.15 -6.58
C LEU A 164 6.40 -8.25 -6.26
N LEU A 165 5.42 -8.51 -7.14
CA LEU A 165 4.49 -9.62 -6.96
C LEU A 165 5.18 -10.96 -7.15
N HIS A 166 6.04 -11.10 -8.16
CA HIS A 166 6.78 -12.33 -8.38
C HIS A 166 7.68 -12.65 -7.17
N ARG A 167 8.43 -11.65 -6.69
CA ARG A 167 9.31 -11.76 -5.52
C ARG A 167 8.53 -12.06 -4.23
N SER A 168 7.35 -11.48 -4.03
CA SER A 168 6.54 -11.71 -2.82
C SER A 168 5.72 -13.00 -2.83
N LYS A 169 5.36 -13.53 -4.00
CA LYS A 169 4.57 -14.77 -4.11
C LYS A 169 5.42 -16.04 -4.22
N ILE A 170 6.64 -15.95 -4.74
CA ILE A 170 7.50 -17.13 -4.89
C ILE A 170 7.74 -17.92 -3.59
N PRO A 171 7.89 -17.31 -2.40
CA PRO A 171 8.10 -18.08 -1.17
C PRO A 171 6.88 -18.93 -0.82
N ALA A 172 5.67 -18.38 -0.94
CA ALA A 172 4.41 -19.11 -0.72
C ALA A 172 4.23 -20.26 -1.72
N VAL A 173 4.56 -20.04 -3.00
CA VAL A 173 4.50 -21.08 -4.04
C VAL A 173 5.47 -22.22 -3.72
N LEU A 174 6.73 -21.91 -3.40
CA LEU A 174 7.74 -22.92 -3.08
C LEU A 174 7.40 -23.69 -1.79
N LEU A 175 6.85 -23.02 -0.78
CA LEU A 175 6.34 -23.68 0.43
C LEU A 175 5.19 -24.66 0.13
N ARG A 176 4.29 -24.30 -0.79
CA ARG A 176 3.21 -25.20 -1.20
C ARG A 176 3.76 -26.42 -1.91
N ILE A 177 4.68 -26.23 -2.86
CA ILE A 177 5.34 -27.32 -3.59
C ILE A 177 6.08 -28.24 -2.62
N ALA A 178 6.78 -27.69 -1.63
CA ALA A 178 7.49 -28.49 -0.63
C ALA A 178 6.56 -29.37 0.24
N ARG A 179 5.25 -29.10 0.27
CA ARG A 179 4.25 -29.83 1.08
C ARG A 179 3.28 -30.68 0.28
N ASP A 180 3.26 -30.55 -1.04
CA ASP A 180 2.27 -31.17 -1.92
C ASP A 180 2.95 -32.19 -2.84
N VAL A 181 2.74 -33.48 -2.54
CA VAL A 181 3.37 -34.61 -3.25
C VAL A 181 3.04 -34.60 -4.75
N LYS A 182 1.83 -34.20 -5.14
CA LYS A 182 1.43 -34.13 -6.56
C LYS A 182 2.26 -33.06 -7.28
N LEU A 183 2.42 -31.88 -6.67
CA LEU A 183 3.22 -30.80 -7.25
C LEU A 183 4.71 -31.14 -7.31
N GLN A 184 5.24 -31.89 -6.35
CA GLN A 184 6.61 -32.41 -6.41
C GLN A 184 6.82 -33.33 -7.61
N GLN A 185 5.78 -34.08 -7.99
CA GLN A 185 5.77 -34.97 -9.15
C GLN A 185 5.34 -34.29 -10.46
N ALA A 186 5.19 -32.96 -10.46
CA ALA A 186 4.71 -32.16 -11.60
C ALA A 186 3.28 -32.51 -12.07
N ASP A 187 2.45 -33.09 -11.22
CA ASP A 187 1.03 -33.28 -11.48
C ASP A 187 0.27 -31.97 -11.21
N LEU A 188 -0.17 -31.31 -12.29
CA LEU A 188 -0.87 -30.03 -12.26
C LEU A 188 -2.38 -30.15 -12.47
N ASN A 189 -2.95 -31.36 -12.48
CA ASN A 189 -4.36 -31.57 -12.83
C ASN A 189 -5.30 -30.83 -11.87
N ASP A 190 -5.04 -30.90 -10.56
CA ASP A 190 -5.85 -30.22 -9.55
C ASP A 190 -5.75 -28.68 -9.70
N ILE A 191 -4.56 -28.17 -10.02
CA ILE A 191 -4.32 -26.73 -10.28
C ILE A 191 -5.11 -26.26 -11.49
N LYS A 192 -5.03 -27.00 -12.60
CA LYS A 192 -5.74 -26.65 -13.84
C LYS A 192 -7.25 -26.65 -13.63
N ASN A 193 -7.77 -27.65 -12.92
CA ASN A 193 -9.19 -27.77 -12.60
C ASN A 193 -9.68 -26.63 -11.69
N ALA A 194 -8.92 -26.31 -10.63
CA ALA A 194 -9.24 -25.20 -9.74
C ALA A 194 -9.18 -23.85 -10.47
N SER A 195 -8.14 -23.63 -11.28
CA SER A 195 -8.01 -22.41 -12.10
C SER A 195 -9.15 -22.27 -13.12
N ALA A 196 -9.59 -23.37 -13.75
CA ALA A 196 -10.72 -23.35 -14.69
C ALA A 196 -12.04 -22.99 -14.00
N LYS A 197 -12.18 -23.26 -12.70
CA LYS A 197 -13.32 -22.86 -11.86
C LYS A 197 -13.17 -21.45 -11.27
N GLY A 198 -12.10 -20.73 -11.59
CA GLY A 198 -11.80 -19.42 -11.00
C GLY A 198 -11.34 -19.48 -9.54
N GLU A 199 -10.98 -20.65 -9.03
CA GLU A 199 -10.49 -20.82 -7.66
C GLU A 199 -9.04 -20.35 -7.53
N VAL A 200 -8.71 -19.72 -6.40
CA VAL A 200 -7.34 -19.26 -6.11
C VAL A 200 -6.49 -20.45 -5.63
N VAL A 201 -5.69 -21.01 -6.54
CA VAL A 201 -4.90 -22.23 -6.30
C VAL A 201 -3.75 -22.04 -5.29
N PHE A 202 -3.16 -20.85 -5.23
CA PHE A 202 -2.05 -20.52 -4.33
C PHE A 202 -2.48 -19.47 -3.28
N ALA A 203 -3.56 -19.76 -2.56
CA ALA A 203 -4.14 -18.87 -1.55
C ALA A 203 -3.51 -18.97 -0.16
N ALA A 204 -2.38 -19.68 0.01
CA ALA A 204 -1.71 -19.75 1.31
C ALA A 204 -1.36 -18.33 1.80
N SER A 205 -1.90 -17.94 2.96
CA SER A 205 -1.80 -16.57 3.50
C SER A 205 -2.52 -15.49 2.68
N GLY A 206 -3.51 -15.85 1.86
CA GLY A 206 -4.21 -14.92 0.95
C GLY A 206 -4.83 -13.70 1.64
N GLY A 207 -5.44 -13.87 2.81
CA GLY A 207 -5.98 -12.76 3.61
C GLY A 207 -4.97 -12.05 4.53
N LEU A 208 -3.71 -12.49 4.56
CA LEU A 208 -2.65 -11.97 5.45
C LEU A 208 -1.48 -11.32 4.70
N GLY A 209 -1.45 -11.43 3.36
CA GLY A 209 -0.35 -11.03 2.50
C GLY A 209 -0.79 -10.47 1.14
N ASP A 210 -2.01 -9.94 1.05
CA ASP A 210 -2.54 -9.28 -0.15
C ASP A 210 -2.10 -7.81 -0.27
N GLY A 211 -1.46 -7.26 0.78
CA GLY A 211 -0.98 -5.87 0.79
C GLY A 211 0.01 -5.56 -0.33
N PHE A 212 0.74 -6.55 -0.85
CA PHE A 212 1.63 -6.37 -2.01
C PHE A 212 0.87 -6.22 -3.33
N ALA A 213 -0.35 -6.75 -3.44
CA ALA A 213 -1.13 -6.61 -4.67
C ALA A 213 -1.57 -5.17 -4.88
N LEU A 214 -2.07 -4.55 -3.81
CA LEU A 214 -2.77 -3.28 -3.84
C LEU A 214 -2.00 -2.12 -3.19
N LEU A 215 -0.93 -2.41 -2.45
CA LEU A 215 -0.15 -1.48 -1.62
C LEU A 215 -0.95 -0.79 -0.50
N ASP A 216 -2.20 -1.16 -0.29
CA ASP A 216 -3.14 -0.58 0.68
C ASP A 216 -2.59 -0.66 2.12
N ALA A 217 -2.09 -1.83 2.52
CA ALA A 217 -1.47 -2.04 3.82
C ALA A 217 -0.30 -1.06 4.04
N TYR A 218 0.54 -0.87 3.03
CA TYR A 218 1.76 -0.06 3.09
C TYR A 218 1.52 1.45 2.99
N LEU A 219 0.40 1.85 2.41
CA LEU A 219 0.01 3.25 2.28
C LEU A 219 -0.87 3.73 3.44
N THR A 220 -1.50 2.81 4.18
CA THR A 220 -2.35 3.20 5.33
C THR A 220 -1.59 4.05 6.35
N PRO A 221 -0.36 3.70 6.79
CA PRO A 221 0.37 4.54 7.73
C PRO A 221 0.73 5.95 7.24
N LEU A 222 0.93 6.11 5.93
CA LEU A 222 1.11 7.42 5.30
C LEU A 222 -0.16 8.25 5.42
N LEU A 223 -1.30 7.67 5.05
CA LEU A 223 -2.59 8.36 5.04
C LEU A 223 -3.04 8.74 6.46
N GLY A 224 -2.75 7.90 7.46
CA GLY A 224 -3.02 8.19 8.86
C GLY A 224 -1.93 8.99 9.59
N ALA A 225 -0.93 9.54 8.90
CA ALA A 225 0.19 10.23 9.55
C ALA A 225 -0.25 11.45 10.39
N LEU A 226 -1.35 12.10 10.00
CA LEU A 226 -1.91 13.27 10.68
C LEU A 226 -3.12 12.95 11.57
N THR A 227 -3.41 11.68 11.84
CA THR A 227 -4.51 11.26 12.72
C THR A 227 -4.56 12.11 13.99
N PRO A 228 -5.72 12.70 14.33
CA PRO A 228 -7.06 12.40 13.82
C PRO A 228 -7.47 13.12 12.53
N HIS A 229 -6.58 13.91 11.93
CA HIS A 229 -6.89 14.65 10.71
C HIS A 229 -6.70 13.79 9.46
N VAL A 230 -7.54 14.07 8.46
CA VAL A 230 -7.48 13.50 7.12
C VAL A 230 -6.90 14.58 6.20
N TRP A 231 -5.91 14.20 5.38
CA TRP A 231 -5.25 15.10 4.43
C TRP A 231 -5.24 14.53 3.00
N ALA A 232 -5.61 13.26 2.85
CA ALA A 232 -5.68 12.59 1.57
C ALA A 232 -6.64 11.38 1.62
N ILE A 233 -7.18 11.01 0.46
CA ILE A 233 -8.00 9.81 0.27
C ILE A 233 -7.40 8.91 -0.82
N PRO A 234 -7.27 7.59 -0.58
CA PRO A 234 -6.79 6.66 -1.60
C PRO A 234 -7.95 6.06 -2.41
N ALA A 235 -7.74 5.77 -3.68
CA ALA A 235 -8.58 4.92 -4.50
C ALA A 235 -7.70 3.86 -5.15
N THR A 236 -7.88 2.61 -4.73
CA THR A 236 -6.99 1.53 -5.14
C THR A 236 -7.54 0.80 -6.35
N ARG A 237 -6.71 0.68 -7.38
CA ARG A 237 -6.99 -0.03 -8.64
C ARG A 237 -5.93 -1.10 -8.87
N ARG A 238 -6.15 -1.94 -9.88
CA ARG A 238 -5.18 -2.97 -10.28
C ARG A 238 -3.86 -2.38 -10.78
N SER A 239 -3.93 -1.25 -11.49
CA SER A 239 -2.77 -0.54 -12.03
C SER A 239 -1.91 0.11 -10.93
N GLY A 240 -2.51 0.40 -9.77
CA GLY A 240 -1.89 1.09 -8.65
C GLY A 240 -2.91 1.81 -7.76
N THR A 241 -2.42 2.58 -6.79
CA THR A 241 -3.27 3.40 -5.91
C THR A 241 -3.23 4.86 -6.32
N ILE A 242 -4.38 5.46 -6.57
CA ILE A 242 -4.53 6.89 -6.82
C ILE A 242 -4.76 7.57 -5.46
N ILE A 243 -4.00 8.61 -5.13
CA ILE A 243 -4.16 9.38 -3.89
C ILE A 243 -4.58 10.80 -4.24
N TYR A 244 -5.76 11.20 -3.79
CA TYR A 244 -6.23 12.58 -3.83
C TYR A 244 -5.81 13.28 -2.55
N THR A 245 -4.92 14.26 -2.66
CA THR A 245 -4.47 15.08 -1.53
C THR A 245 -5.33 16.32 -1.45
N LEU A 246 -5.82 16.64 -0.26
CA LEU A 246 -6.70 17.79 -0.02
C LEU A 246 -5.93 19.11 0.06
N GLY A 247 -4.62 19.06 0.31
CA GLY A 247 -3.77 20.25 0.47
C GLY A 247 -3.90 20.94 1.83
N ILE A 248 -4.93 20.58 2.61
CA ILE A 248 -5.14 20.93 4.01
C ILE A 248 -5.45 19.68 4.84
N ALA A 249 -5.37 19.81 6.15
CA ALA A 249 -5.80 18.79 7.10
C ALA A 249 -7.22 19.09 7.61
N ILE A 250 -8.18 18.21 7.33
CA ILE A 250 -9.55 18.29 7.82
C ILE A 250 -9.76 17.34 9.01
N SER A 251 -10.69 17.64 9.91
CA SER A 251 -10.99 16.73 11.03
C SER A 251 -11.56 15.41 10.50
N GLY A 252 -10.96 14.29 10.88
CA GLY A 252 -11.48 12.94 10.60
C GLY A 252 -12.42 12.40 11.67
N VAL A 253 -12.60 13.14 12.77
CA VAL A 253 -13.48 12.77 13.87
C VAL A 253 -14.54 13.86 14.07
N ALA A 254 -15.77 13.45 14.36
CA ALA A 254 -16.75 14.38 14.90
C ALA A 254 -16.37 14.78 16.33
N GLY A 255 -16.76 15.97 16.77
CA GLY A 255 -16.57 16.39 18.17
C GLY A 255 -17.40 15.57 19.15
N GLU A 256 -18.56 15.06 18.71
CA GLU A 256 -19.50 14.29 19.53
C GLU A 256 -19.54 12.80 19.15
N ALA A 257 -20.25 12.00 19.95
CA ALA A 257 -20.49 10.59 19.68
C ALA A 257 -21.51 10.44 18.54
N LEU A 258 -21.04 10.05 17.35
CA LEU A 258 -21.91 9.77 16.19
C LEU A 258 -22.39 8.31 16.14
N GLU A 259 -21.69 7.41 16.84
CA GLU A 259 -22.02 5.98 16.85
C GLU A 259 -22.32 5.54 18.29
N PRO A 260 -23.33 4.69 18.53
CA PRO A 260 -23.66 4.22 19.88
C PRO A 260 -22.48 3.55 20.60
N LEU A 261 -21.58 2.87 19.87
CA LEU A 261 -20.36 2.28 20.45
C LEU A 261 -19.42 3.31 21.08
N GLN A 262 -19.50 4.58 20.65
CA GLN A 262 -18.69 5.67 21.21
C GLN A 262 -19.22 6.17 22.57
N LEU A 263 -20.38 5.69 23.02
CA LEU A 263 -20.90 5.94 24.37
C LEU A 263 -20.29 5.01 25.43
N LEU A 264 -19.60 3.95 24.99
CA LEU A 264 -18.88 3.08 25.91
C LEU A 264 -17.70 3.83 26.52
N PRO A 265 -17.38 3.62 27.81
CA PRO A 265 -16.24 4.28 28.44
C PRO A 265 -14.94 3.93 27.70
N SER A 266 -14.22 4.95 27.22
CA SER A 266 -12.89 4.76 26.63
C SER A 266 -11.89 5.77 27.18
N ARG A 267 -10.63 5.34 27.32
CA ARG A 267 -9.50 6.22 27.65
C ARG A 267 -8.90 6.73 26.35
N GLY A 268 -9.54 7.72 25.74
CA GLY A 268 -9.14 8.31 24.45
C GLY A 268 -8.87 9.81 24.54
N ALA A 269 -8.41 10.39 23.43
CA ALA A 269 -8.40 11.83 23.29
C ALA A 269 -9.86 12.33 23.22
N LEU A 270 -10.26 13.09 24.23
CA LEU A 270 -11.58 13.74 24.31
C LEU A 270 -11.55 15.21 23.86
N ALA A 271 -10.35 15.80 23.83
CA ALA A 271 -10.15 17.19 23.42
C ALA A 271 -9.88 17.28 21.91
N PRO A 272 -10.37 18.35 21.24
CA PRO A 272 -10.00 18.64 19.86
C PRO A 272 -8.47 18.75 19.70
N THR A 273 -7.93 18.08 18.68
CA THR A 273 -6.52 18.22 18.31
C THR A 273 -6.40 19.41 17.34
N PRO A 274 -5.46 20.34 17.53
CA PRO A 274 -5.25 21.45 16.59
C PRO A 274 -4.96 20.94 15.17
N SER A 275 -5.57 21.56 14.16
CA SER A 275 -5.30 21.20 12.77
C SER A 275 -3.90 21.66 12.34
N PRO A 276 -3.06 20.74 11.80
CA PRO A 276 -1.73 21.10 11.33
C PRO A 276 -1.83 21.98 10.07
N LYS A 277 -0.94 22.97 9.99
CA LYS A 277 -0.81 23.82 8.80
C LYS A 277 0.10 23.13 7.80
N LEU A 278 -0.39 22.96 6.57
CA LEU A 278 0.34 22.34 5.48
C LEU A 278 0.72 23.40 4.44
N SER A 279 1.98 23.40 4.04
CA SER A 279 2.46 24.13 2.87
C SER A 279 1.92 23.49 1.58
N PRO A 280 1.83 24.25 0.46
CA PRO A 280 1.29 23.72 -0.80
C PRO A 280 1.98 22.43 -1.29
N ASN A 281 3.28 22.27 -1.02
CA ASN A 281 4.08 21.13 -1.47
C ASN A 281 4.16 20.00 -0.43
N ALA A 282 3.61 20.17 0.79
CA ALA A 282 3.75 19.23 1.90
C ALA A 282 3.27 17.82 1.52
N SER A 283 2.09 17.74 0.90
CA SER A 283 1.48 16.49 0.47
C SER A 283 2.33 15.73 -0.54
N ALA A 284 2.79 16.41 -1.60
CA ALA A 284 3.63 15.82 -2.64
C ALA A 284 5.00 15.37 -2.10
N ALA A 285 5.59 16.17 -1.22
CA ALA A 285 6.85 15.85 -0.54
C ALA A 285 6.71 14.62 0.36
N ALA A 286 5.64 14.55 1.16
CA ALA A 286 5.36 13.44 2.06
C ALA A 286 5.17 12.11 1.30
N ILE A 287 4.33 12.11 0.27
CA ILE A 287 4.09 10.91 -0.56
C ILE A 287 5.39 10.47 -1.24
N THR A 288 6.14 11.41 -1.84
CA THR A 288 7.41 11.09 -2.51
C THR A 288 8.44 10.52 -1.55
N TRP A 289 8.57 11.09 -0.36
CA TRP A 289 9.47 10.58 0.66
C TRP A 289 9.06 9.17 1.10
N TRP A 290 7.78 8.97 1.40
CA TRP A 290 7.24 7.68 1.85
C TRP A 290 7.46 6.59 0.81
N VAL A 291 7.07 6.83 -0.44
CA VAL A 291 7.21 5.88 -1.54
C VAL A 291 8.67 5.49 -1.77
N ARG A 292 9.62 6.44 -1.65
CA ARG A 292 11.05 6.11 -1.75
C ARG A 292 11.55 5.23 -0.61
N ARG A 293 11.03 5.41 0.61
CA ARG A 293 11.37 4.54 1.74
C ARG A 293 10.72 3.17 1.61
N LEU A 294 9.49 3.13 1.13
CA LEU A 294 8.77 1.91 0.84
C LEU A 294 9.47 1.10 -0.25
N ASP A 295 9.86 1.72 -1.36
CA ASP A 295 10.65 1.08 -2.43
C ASP A 295 11.90 0.40 -1.88
N LYS A 296 12.66 1.10 -1.03
CA LYS A 296 13.86 0.56 -0.39
C LYS A 296 13.56 -0.57 0.60
N ALA A 297 12.50 -0.45 1.41
CA ALA A 297 12.12 -1.49 2.35
C ALA A 297 11.68 -2.76 1.61
N LEU A 298 10.85 -2.59 0.58
CA LEU A 298 10.34 -3.69 -0.23
C LEU A 298 11.44 -4.32 -1.08
N SER A 299 12.44 -3.57 -1.54
CA SER A 299 13.59 -4.15 -2.24
C SER A 299 14.44 -5.06 -1.37
N VAL A 300 14.48 -4.80 -0.06
CA VAL A 300 15.20 -5.65 0.92
C VAL A 300 14.34 -6.85 1.29
N VAL A 301 13.10 -6.63 1.74
CA VAL A 301 12.25 -7.73 2.24
C VAL A 301 11.87 -8.73 1.15
N SER A 302 11.89 -8.32 -0.11
CA SER A 302 11.57 -9.17 -1.27
C SER A 302 12.81 -9.77 -1.95
N ASP A 303 14.01 -9.54 -1.40
CA ASP A 303 15.27 -10.10 -1.91
C ASP A 303 15.44 -11.55 -1.43
N PRO A 304 15.26 -12.57 -2.30
CA PRO A 304 15.40 -13.96 -1.89
C PRO A 304 16.81 -14.30 -1.43
N ALA A 305 17.84 -13.58 -1.87
CA ALA A 305 19.23 -13.85 -1.49
C ALA A 305 19.54 -13.48 -0.03
N LEU A 306 18.66 -12.74 0.66
CA LEU A 306 18.78 -12.44 2.09
C LEU A 306 18.23 -13.54 2.99
N PHE A 307 17.53 -14.52 2.42
CA PHE A 307 16.85 -15.57 3.19
C PHE A 307 17.46 -16.93 2.87
N SER A 308 18.78 -17.06 3.04
CA SER A 308 19.51 -18.32 2.90
C SER A 308 19.88 -18.94 4.24
N ASP A 309 20.13 -20.25 4.24
CA ASP A 309 20.73 -20.97 5.35
C ASP A 309 22.26 -20.77 5.42
N ALA A 310 22.91 -21.41 6.38
CA ALA A 310 24.37 -21.34 6.56
C ALA A 310 25.16 -21.85 5.34
N ASN A 311 24.55 -22.67 4.48
CA ASN A 311 25.16 -23.19 3.26
C ASN A 311 24.86 -22.33 2.03
N GLY A 312 24.11 -21.23 2.20
CA GLY A 312 23.70 -20.35 1.12
C GLY A 312 22.46 -20.81 0.35
N HIS A 313 21.76 -21.86 0.80
CA HIS A 313 20.52 -22.30 0.16
C HIS A 313 19.34 -21.45 0.60
N TYR A 314 18.52 -21.03 -0.35
CA TYR A 314 17.33 -20.24 -0.09
C TYR A 314 16.30 -21.00 0.79
N VAL A 315 15.76 -20.32 1.80
CA VAL A 315 14.80 -20.82 2.78
C VAL A 315 13.46 -20.09 2.62
N PRO A 316 12.51 -20.63 1.83
CA PRO A 316 11.23 -19.97 1.54
C PRO A 316 10.39 -19.61 2.77
N SER A 317 10.48 -20.39 3.85
CA SER A 317 9.75 -20.13 5.10
C SER A 317 10.20 -18.85 5.79
N HIS A 318 11.51 -18.59 5.82
CA HIS A 318 12.07 -17.38 6.42
C HIS A 318 11.66 -16.14 5.63
N HIS A 319 11.75 -16.21 4.30
CA HIS A 319 11.32 -15.12 3.41
C HIS A 319 9.82 -14.83 3.56
N GLN A 320 8.98 -15.87 3.51
CA GLN A 320 7.53 -15.71 3.71
C GLN A 320 7.20 -15.11 5.08
N HIS A 321 7.90 -15.54 6.13
CA HIS A 321 7.71 -15.00 7.47
C HIS A 321 8.06 -13.51 7.56
N ALA A 322 9.17 -13.08 6.96
CA ALA A 322 9.58 -11.68 6.94
C ALA A 322 8.59 -10.79 6.17
N ILE A 323 8.13 -11.25 5.01
CA ILE A 323 7.10 -10.61 4.19
C ILE A 323 5.82 -10.37 4.99
N LEU A 324 5.29 -11.43 5.62
CA LEU A 324 4.06 -11.34 6.41
C LEU A 324 4.24 -10.45 7.64
N SER A 325 5.36 -10.58 8.33
CA SER A 325 5.66 -9.78 9.53
C SER A 325 5.75 -8.30 9.21
N LEU A 326 6.38 -7.92 8.09
CA LEU A 326 6.42 -6.54 7.64
C LEU A 326 5.02 -6.01 7.36
N GLU A 327 4.20 -6.75 6.61
CA GLU A 327 2.82 -6.33 6.31
C GLU A 327 2.01 -6.11 7.60
N GLN A 328 2.12 -7.02 8.57
CA GLN A 328 1.43 -6.89 9.85
C GLN A 328 1.86 -5.66 10.65
N VAL A 329 3.13 -5.25 10.58
CA VAL A 329 3.58 -3.98 11.16
C VAL A 329 2.80 -2.81 10.58
N PHE A 330 2.72 -2.70 9.24
CA PHE A 330 1.99 -1.61 8.60
C PHE A 330 0.49 -1.63 8.92
N ARG A 331 -0.15 -2.80 8.87
CA ARG A 331 -1.60 -2.95 9.19
C ARG A 331 -1.91 -2.56 10.64
N ARG A 332 -1.03 -2.94 11.58
CA ARG A 332 -1.20 -2.57 12.99
C ARG A 332 -0.98 -1.08 13.23
N ILE A 333 0.01 -0.46 12.59
CA ILE A 333 0.19 1.00 12.64
C ILE A 333 -1.07 1.71 12.11
N GLY A 334 -1.62 1.26 10.98
CA GLY A 334 -2.88 1.80 10.47
C GLY A 334 -4.07 1.59 11.41
N SER A 335 -4.07 0.52 12.18
CA SER A 335 -5.11 0.25 13.20
C SER A 335 -4.94 1.13 14.43
N ILE A 336 -3.70 1.40 14.86
CA ILE A 336 -3.39 2.39 15.91
C ILE A 336 -3.93 3.78 15.51
N GLN A 337 -3.68 4.19 14.26
CA GLN A 337 -4.14 5.46 13.72
C GLN A 337 -5.68 5.55 13.68
N ARG A 338 -6.38 4.49 13.27
CA ARG A 338 -7.85 4.49 13.26
C ARG A 338 -8.48 4.43 14.66
N SER A 339 -7.78 3.90 15.65
CA SER A 339 -8.26 3.74 17.02
C SER A 339 -8.06 5.00 17.88
N HIS A 340 -8.17 6.20 17.30
CA HIS A 340 -7.81 7.46 17.97
C HIS A 340 -8.47 7.65 19.36
N ARG A 341 -9.73 7.21 19.51
CA ARG A 341 -10.52 7.31 20.73
C ARG A 341 -10.34 6.14 21.71
N ASP A 342 -9.53 5.14 21.38
CA ASP A 342 -9.28 3.96 22.23
C ASP A 342 -7.77 3.84 22.53
N GLY A 343 -7.35 4.47 23.64
CA GLY A 343 -5.96 4.45 24.07
C GLY A 343 -5.47 3.06 24.48
N ASP A 344 -6.34 2.22 25.05
CA ASP A 344 -5.99 0.88 25.49
C ASP A 344 -5.70 -0.02 24.27
N ALA A 345 -6.58 0.00 23.26
CA ALA A 345 -6.34 -0.71 22.00
C ALA A 345 -5.06 -0.22 21.31
N ARG A 346 -4.82 1.10 21.27
CA ARG A 346 -3.60 1.68 20.70
C ARG A 346 -2.34 1.18 21.42
N GLN A 347 -2.36 1.09 22.74
CA GLN A 347 -1.23 0.62 23.54
C GLN A 347 -0.92 -0.86 23.29
N VAL A 348 -1.95 -1.72 23.28
CA VAL A 348 -1.78 -3.15 22.97
C VAL A 348 -1.22 -3.35 21.55
N LEU A 349 -1.79 -2.64 20.58
CA LEU A 349 -1.30 -2.69 19.20
C LEU A 349 0.15 -2.20 19.07
N LEU A 350 0.53 -1.15 19.82
CA LEU A 350 1.91 -0.65 19.83
C LEU A 350 2.90 -1.71 20.33
N PHE A 351 2.63 -2.36 21.46
CA PHE A 351 3.49 -3.45 21.94
C PHE A 351 3.60 -4.56 20.91
N THR A 352 2.49 -4.94 20.28
CA THR A 352 2.52 -5.98 19.26
C THR A 352 3.32 -5.56 18.02
N VAL A 353 3.34 -4.28 17.66
CA VAL A 353 4.21 -3.73 16.60
C VAL A 353 5.68 -3.84 17.01
N LEU A 354 6.03 -3.43 18.23
CA LEU A 354 7.41 -3.45 18.73
C LEU A 354 7.96 -4.88 18.81
N ASP A 355 7.17 -5.86 19.27
CA ASP A 355 7.53 -7.28 19.28
C ASP A 355 7.80 -7.82 17.86
N THR A 356 7.02 -7.35 16.88
CA THR A 356 7.21 -7.76 15.48
C THR A 356 8.47 -7.11 14.89
N LEU A 357 8.76 -5.85 15.27
CA LEU A 357 9.98 -5.16 14.86
C LEU A 357 11.23 -5.77 15.47
N GLU A 358 11.17 -6.25 16.71
CA GLU A 358 12.28 -6.99 17.34
C GLU A 358 12.68 -8.18 16.46
N ARG A 359 11.71 -9.01 16.04
CA ARG A 359 11.96 -10.17 15.18
C ARG A 359 12.44 -9.80 13.78
N LEU A 360 11.96 -8.70 13.22
CA LEU A 360 12.37 -8.24 11.89
C LEU A 360 13.75 -7.59 11.86
N THR A 361 14.18 -6.99 12.97
CA THR A 361 15.42 -6.20 13.03
C THR A 361 16.52 -6.84 13.86
N ASP A 362 16.23 -7.96 14.50
CA ASP A 362 17.10 -8.65 15.47
C ASP A 362 17.59 -7.71 16.58
N ARG A 363 16.72 -6.77 16.99
CA ARG A 363 16.98 -5.80 18.06
C ARG A 363 16.07 -6.09 19.22
N ARG A 364 16.64 -6.20 20.42
CA ARG A 364 15.85 -6.49 21.63
C ARG A 364 14.79 -5.42 21.85
N LEU A 365 13.59 -5.83 22.24
CA LEU A 365 12.47 -4.93 22.53
C LEU A 365 12.84 -3.82 23.53
N VAL A 366 13.58 -4.18 24.58
CA VAL A 366 14.03 -3.25 25.62
C VAL A 366 14.84 -2.11 25.03
N ASP A 367 15.72 -2.40 24.05
CA ASP A 367 16.55 -1.40 23.40
C ASP A 367 15.69 -0.44 22.55
N LEU A 368 14.68 -0.98 21.85
CA LEU A 368 13.71 -0.21 21.05
C LEU A 368 12.86 0.74 21.90
N CYS A 369 12.60 0.38 23.16
CA CYS A 369 11.80 1.17 24.10
C CYS A 369 12.63 2.23 24.86
N THR A 370 13.93 2.34 24.63
CA THR A 370 14.76 3.34 25.33
C THR A 370 14.57 4.74 24.75
N HIS A 371 14.56 5.75 25.63
CA HIS A 371 14.53 7.16 25.23
C HIS A 371 15.71 7.54 24.31
N SER A 372 16.90 6.99 24.57
CA SER A 372 18.10 7.22 23.75
C SER A 372 17.90 6.72 22.31
N PHE A 373 17.42 5.48 22.15
CA PHE A 373 17.15 4.92 20.83
C PHE A 373 16.07 5.72 20.08
N ALA A 374 14.96 6.05 20.77
CA ALA A 374 13.89 6.85 20.18
C ALA A 374 14.39 8.22 19.70
N THR A 375 15.17 8.91 20.53
CA THR A 375 15.73 10.24 20.21
C THR A 375 16.72 10.17 19.05
N GLN A 376 17.63 9.19 19.05
CA GLN A 376 18.61 9.02 17.98
C GLN A 376 17.93 8.67 16.65
N THR A 377 16.93 7.79 16.70
CA THR A 377 16.15 7.39 15.52
C THR A 377 15.36 8.57 14.98
N LEU A 378 14.67 9.32 15.82
CA LEU A 378 13.94 10.53 15.42
C LEU A 378 14.87 11.58 14.82
N LYS A 379 16.04 11.82 15.41
CA LYS A 379 17.06 12.74 14.86
C LYS A 379 17.53 12.29 13.48
N ARG A 380 17.76 10.99 13.29
CA ARG A 380 18.17 10.42 11.99
C ARG A 380 17.08 10.58 10.94
N VAL A 381 15.82 10.28 11.28
CA VAL A 381 14.66 10.44 10.39
C VAL A 381 14.47 11.91 10.02
N ARG A 382 14.51 12.82 11.00
CA ARG A 382 14.42 14.27 10.79
C ARG A 382 15.52 14.81 9.86
N LYS A 383 16.75 14.30 9.97
CA LYS A 383 17.86 14.68 9.09
C LYS A 383 17.67 14.20 7.65
N ALA A 384 17.00 13.05 7.47
CA ALA A 384 16.82 12.41 6.17
C ALA A 384 15.52 12.81 5.44
N MET A 385 14.77 13.76 5.98
CA MET A 385 13.49 14.24 5.48
C MET A 385 13.56 15.75 5.21
N ASN A 386 13.02 16.22 4.08
CA ASN A 386 12.91 17.65 3.78
C ASN A 386 11.84 18.31 4.67
N ALA A 387 11.84 19.65 4.72
CA ALA A 387 10.95 20.39 5.61
C ALA A 387 9.47 20.12 5.31
N GLU A 388 9.08 20.12 4.04
CA GLU A 388 7.67 20.01 3.65
C GLU A 388 7.09 18.62 3.97
N ALA A 389 7.88 17.55 3.82
CA ALA A 389 7.41 16.20 4.20
C ALA A 389 7.25 16.05 5.72
N LYS A 390 7.99 16.81 6.54
CA LYS A 390 7.88 16.74 8.01
C LYS A 390 6.54 17.26 8.49
N GLU A 391 5.93 18.21 7.79
CA GLU A 391 4.62 18.78 8.13
C GLU A 391 3.52 17.71 8.15
N VAL A 392 3.69 16.63 7.36
CA VAL A 392 2.74 15.50 7.30
C VAL A 392 3.22 14.30 8.11
N LEU A 393 4.51 13.95 8.01
CA LEU A 393 5.02 12.65 8.47
C LEU A 393 5.60 12.65 9.88
N LEU A 394 5.81 13.82 10.49
CA LEU A 394 6.28 13.91 11.87
C LEU A 394 5.16 14.40 12.79
N PRO A 395 5.16 13.95 14.05
CA PRO A 395 4.29 14.54 15.05
C PRO A 395 4.59 16.04 15.18
N ALA A 396 3.52 16.83 15.27
CA ALA A 396 3.57 18.28 15.48
C ALA A 396 4.21 18.64 16.83
#